data_AF-A0A6G4U6B3-F1
#
_entry.id   AF-A0A6G4U6B3-F1
#
_cell.length_a   1.000
_cell.length_b   1.000
_cell.length_c   1.000
_cell.angle_alpha   90.00
_cell.angle_beta   90.00
_cell.angle_gamma   90.00
#
_symmetry.space_group_name_H-M   'P 1'
#
loop_
_entity.id
_entity.type
_entity.pdbx_description
1 polymer ?
#
loop_
_entity_poly.entity_id
_entity_poly.type
_entity_poly.pdbx_seq_one_letter_code
_entity_poly.pdbx_strand_id
1 'polypeptide(L)'
;MEDQRRSGEGEGLPDDIWEKFEKDSWGRIDESAPKEPSARARMVEERFRQEEAARAAAPRRKRRRVRRPRPNLSEGRLRTVLISVAVIGGMIAVSALAAWLQYGRVF
;
A
#
# COMPACT_ATOMS: atom_id res chain seq x y z
N MET A 1 49.91 -10.37 -19.23
CA MET A 1 49.67 -10.27 -17.77
C MET A 1 48.17 -10.10 -17.59
N GLU A 2 47.39 -11.15 -17.87
CA GLU A 2 45.93 -11.10 -17.87
C GLU A 2 45.35 -12.36 -17.23
N ASP A 3 45.55 -12.52 -15.92
CA ASP A 3 45.04 -13.70 -15.21
C ASP A 3 44.35 -13.36 -13.87
N GLN A 4 43.80 -12.16 -13.75
CA GLN A 4 43.28 -11.66 -12.46
C GLN A 4 41.87 -11.05 -12.52
N ARG A 5 41.03 -11.48 -13.48
CA ARG A 5 39.62 -11.07 -13.59
C ARG A 5 38.60 -12.17 -13.24
N ARG A 6 39.00 -13.29 -12.66
CA ARG A 6 38.09 -14.40 -12.33
C ARG A 6 38.29 -14.94 -10.91
N SER A 7 38.17 -14.07 -9.92
CA SER A 7 38.15 -14.47 -8.51
C SER A 7 37.18 -13.58 -7.74
N GLY A 8 35.91 -13.62 -8.17
CA GLY A 8 34.76 -13.00 -7.50
C GLY A 8 33.58 -13.97 -7.33
N GLU A 9 33.80 -15.28 -7.51
CA GLU A 9 32.79 -16.35 -7.40
C GLU A 9 33.03 -17.19 -6.12
N GLY A 10 33.15 -16.56 -4.95
CA GLY A 10 33.64 -17.27 -3.76
C GLY A 10 33.10 -16.87 -2.39
N GLU A 11 32.16 -15.92 -2.29
CA GLU A 11 31.53 -15.54 -1.02
C GLU A 11 29.99 -15.50 -1.11
N GLY A 12 29.42 -16.30 -2.01
CA GLY A 12 28.00 -16.64 -2.00
C GLY A 12 27.82 -17.99 -1.31
N LEU A 13 26.85 -18.09 -0.40
CA LEU A 13 26.49 -19.37 0.22
C LEU A 13 26.21 -20.41 -0.90
N PRO A 14 26.83 -21.60 -0.90
CA PRO A 14 26.60 -22.61 -1.94
C PRO A 14 25.13 -23.01 -2.04
N ASP A 15 24.64 -23.23 -3.26
CA ASP A 15 23.24 -23.56 -3.53
C ASP A 15 22.81 -24.88 -2.85
N ASP A 16 23.73 -25.83 -2.71
CA ASP A 16 23.54 -27.09 -2.01
C ASP A 16 23.27 -26.91 -0.50
N ILE A 17 23.76 -25.82 0.10
CA ILE A 17 23.40 -25.45 1.48
C ILE A 17 21.97 -24.90 1.54
N TRP A 18 21.55 -24.14 0.52
CA TRP A 18 20.19 -23.62 0.41
C TRP A 18 19.17 -24.75 0.24
N GLU A 19 19.43 -25.73 -0.63
CA GLU A 19 18.55 -26.89 -0.83
C GLU A 19 18.38 -27.70 0.47
N LYS A 20 19.47 -27.89 1.21
CA LYS A 20 19.43 -28.60 2.49
C LYS A 20 18.64 -27.81 3.53
N PHE A 21 18.81 -26.49 3.61
CA PHE A 21 18.06 -25.63 4.51
C PHE A 21 16.56 -25.63 4.20
N GLU A 22 16.16 -25.55 2.93
CA GLU A 22 14.76 -25.58 2.52
C GLU A 22 14.10 -26.90 2.92
N LYS A 23 14.78 -28.02 2.67
CA LYS A 23 14.32 -29.37 3.04
C LYS A 23 14.20 -29.59 4.55
N ASP A 24 15.16 -29.11 5.33
CA ASP A 24 15.19 -29.32 6.78
C ASP A 24 14.33 -28.30 7.56
N SER A 25 14.20 -27.06 7.06
CA SER A 25 13.48 -25.98 7.75
C SER A 25 12.05 -25.88 7.26
N TRP A 26 11.83 -25.56 5.99
CA TRP A 26 10.49 -25.22 5.51
C TRP A 26 9.55 -26.42 5.53
N GLY A 27 10.05 -27.62 5.22
CA GLY A 27 9.26 -28.86 5.24
C GLY A 27 8.89 -29.38 6.64
N ARG A 28 9.66 -29.07 7.70
CA ARG A 28 9.44 -29.60 9.06
C ARG A 28 8.97 -28.57 10.08
N ILE A 29 9.17 -27.27 9.82
CA ILE A 29 8.78 -26.21 10.76
C ILE A 29 7.26 -26.16 10.92
N ASP A 30 6.47 -26.41 9.88
CA ASP A 30 5.00 -26.32 9.99
C ASP A 30 4.38 -27.44 10.86
N GLU A 31 5.05 -28.59 10.97
CA GLU A 31 4.60 -29.73 11.80
C GLU A 31 5.04 -29.60 13.27
N SER A 32 6.21 -28.99 13.51
CA SER A 32 6.86 -28.97 14.83
C SER A 32 6.81 -27.61 15.53
N ALA A 33 6.54 -26.51 14.82
CA ALA A 33 6.49 -25.20 15.41
C ALA A 33 5.17 -25.00 16.19
N PRO A 34 5.24 -24.51 17.44
CA PRO A 34 4.05 -24.09 18.16
C PRO A 34 3.35 -22.97 17.38
N LYS A 35 2.17 -23.26 16.81
CA LYS A 35 1.33 -22.27 16.10
C LYS A 35 0.65 -21.28 17.04
N GLU A 36 1.04 -21.30 18.32
CA GLU A 36 0.51 -20.37 19.29
C GLU A 36 0.87 -18.93 18.88
N PRO A 37 -0.11 -18.01 18.90
CA PRO A 37 0.14 -16.62 18.55
C PRO A 37 1.25 -16.08 19.45
N SER A 38 2.22 -15.38 18.83
CA SER A 38 3.30 -14.73 19.57
C SER A 38 2.76 -13.89 20.72
N ALA A 39 3.55 -13.68 21.77
CA ALA A 39 3.13 -12.92 22.95
C ALA A 39 2.51 -11.55 22.60
N ARG A 40 3.01 -10.89 21.56
CA ARG A 40 2.44 -9.64 21.05
C ARG A 40 1.09 -9.81 20.37
N ALA A 41 0.91 -10.89 19.61
CA ALA A 41 -0.37 -11.17 18.96
C ALA A 41 -1.48 -11.39 20.00
N ARG A 42 -1.19 -12.10 21.11
CA ARG A 42 -2.13 -12.23 22.24
C ARG A 42 -2.50 -10.89 22.86
N MET A 43 -1.50 -10.04 23.15
CA MET A 43 -1.75 -8.71 23.70
C MET A 43 -2.60 -7.83 22.78
N VAL A 44 -2.39 -7.92 21.46
CA VAL A 44 -3.20 -7.17 20.47
C VAL A 44 -4.63 -7.67 20.46
N GLU A 45 -4.84 -8.99 20.48
CA GLU A 45 -6.19 -9.57 20.52
C GLU A 45 -6.95 -9.16 21.79
N GLU A 46 -6.29 -9.16 22.95
CA GLU A 46 -6.87 -8.68 24.20
C GLU A 46 -7.28 -7.20 24.12
N ARG A 47 -6.46 -6.35 23.50
CA ARG A 47 -6.79 -4.93 23.28
C ARG A 47 -7.98 -4.76 22.35
N PHE A 48 -8.05 -5.53 21.26
CA PHE A 48 -9.20 -5.54 20.36
C PHE A 48 -10.48 -5.97 21.09
N ARG A 49 -10.42 -7.01 21.91
CA ARG A 49 -11.55 -7.51 22.69
C ARG A 49 -12.03 -6.46 23.71
N GLN A 50 -11.11 -5.73 24.35
CA GLN A 50 -11.44 -4.62 25.25
C GLN A 50 -12.11 -3.45 24.51
N GLU A 51 -11.58 -3.06 23.34
CA GLU A 51 -12.16 -1.99 22.51
C GLU A 51 -13.55 -2.36 21.98
N GLU A 52 -13.75 -3.62 21.61
CA GLU A 52 -15.03 -4.13 21.13
C GLU A 52 -16.07 -4.17 22.26
N ALA A 53 -15.70 -4.66 23.44
CA ALA A 53 -16.57 -4.65 24.62
C ALA A 53 -16.96 -3.21 25.02
N ALA A 54 -16.00 -2.28 25.02
CA ALA A 54 -16.25 -0.87 25.28
C ALA A 54 -17.18 -0.24 24.23
N ARG A 55 -17.02 -0.60 22.96
CA ARG A 55 -17.91 -0.16 21.87
C ARG A 55 -19.32 -0.75 22.00
N ALA A 56 -19.44 -2.00 22.41
CA ALA A 56 -20.72 -2.68 22.59
C ALA A 56 -21.51 -2.12 23.80
N ALA A 57 -20.80 -1.75 24.88
CA ALA A 57 -21.39 -1.17 26.09
C ALA A 57 -21.76 0.32 25.96
N ALA A 58 -21.25 1.03 24.95
CA ALA A 58 -21.56 2.44 24.74
C ALA A 58 -23.04 2.64 24.33
N PRO A 59 -23.77 3.60 24.94
CA PRO A 59 -25.16 3.85 24.59
C PRO A 59 -25.28 4.23 23.11
N ARG A 60 -26.29 3.68 22.41
CA ARG A 60 -26.54 3.86 20.96
C ARG A 60 -26.71 5.32 20.50
N ARG A 61 -26.74 6.28 21.45
CA ARG A 61 -26.87 7.72 21.19
C ARG A 61 -25.50 8.29 20.82
N LYS A 62 -25.38 8.62 19.53
CA LYS A 62 -24.23 9.18 18.81
C LYS A 62 -23.27 8.14 18.26
N ARG A 63 -23.78 7.40 17.26
CA ARG A 63 -23.02 7.10 16.03
C ARG A 63 -22.67 8.41 15.28
N ARG A 64 -22.09 9.39 15.97
CA ARG A 64 -21.36 10.45 15.29
C ARG A 64 -20.13 9.71 14.81
N ARG A 65 -20.08 9.41 13.51
CA ARG A 65 -18.90 8.83 12.87
C ARG A 65 -17.72 9.69 13.32
N VAL A 66 -16.97 9.22 14.31
CA VAL A 66 -15.63 9.70 14.54
C VAL A 66 -14.92 9.19 13.32
N ARG A 67 -14.88 10.05 12.29
CA ARG A 67 -14.00 9.84 11.14
C ARG A 67 -12.63 9.71 11.78
N ARG A 68 -12.14 8.48 11.93
CA ARG A 68 -10.71 8.24 12.13
C ARG A 68 -10.03 9.12 11.07
N PRO A 69 -9.09 9.99 11.43
CA PRO A 69 -8.33 10.69 10.41
C PRO A 69 -7.73 9.59 9.54
N ARG A 70 -8.23 9.49 8.30
CA ARG A 70 -7.57 8.66 7.31
C ARG A 70 -6.16 9.24 7.23
N PRO A 71 -5.09 8.44 7.36
CA PRO A 71 -3.76 8.93 7.02
C PRO A 71 -3.88 9.45 5.59
N ASN A 72 -3.76 10.75 5.46
CA ASN A 72 -3.90 11.51 4.23
C ASN A 72 -2.65 11.30 3.39
N LEU A 73 -2.45 10.05 2.93
CA LEU A 73 -1.60 9.81 1.79
C LEU A 73 -2.28 10.50 0.59
N SER A 74 -1.73 11.64 0.19
CA SER A 74 -1.91 12.34 -1.10
C SER A 74 -2.99 13.43 -1.27
N GLU A 75 -3.67 13.91 -0.22
CA GLU A 75 -4.68 15.00 -0.38
C GLU A 75 -4.11 16.29 -1.01
N GLY A 76 -2.80 16.55 -0.88
CA GLY A 76 -2.14 17.68 -1.55
C GLY A 76 -1.88 17.46 -3.04
N ARG A 77 -1.66 16.23 -3.50
CA ARG A 77 -1.37 15.95 -4.92
C ARG A 77 -2.64 15.78 -5.74
N LEU A 78 -3.66 15.12 -5.18
CA LEU A 78 -4.91 14.85 -5.89
C LEU A 78 -5.74 16.13 -6.11
N ARG A 79 -5.73 17.09 -5.17
CA ARG A 79 -6.41 18.38 -5.36
C ARG A 79 -5.79 19.18 -6.49
N THR A 80 -4.46 19.20 -6.59
CA THR A 80 -3.74 19.89 -7.66
C THR A 80 -4.01 19.24 -9.02
N VAL A 81 -4.07 17.90 -9.07
CA VAL A 81 -4.44 17.17 -10.30
C VAL A 81 -5.88 17.47 -10.74
N LEU A 82 -6.84 17.55 -9.81
CA LEU A 82 -8.22 17.90 -10.15
C LEU A 82 -8.34 19.34 -10.66
N ILE A 83 -7.62 20.28 -10.06
CA ILE A 83 -7.57 21.67 -10.53
C ILE A 83 -6.96 21.73 -11.93
N SER A 84 -5.84 21.02 -12.17
CA SER A 84 -5.21 21.02 -13.49
C SER A 84 -6.11 20.42 -14.57
N VAL A 85 -6.83 19.34 -14.27
CA VAL A 85 -7.80 18.74 -15.22
C VAL A 85 -8.94 19.70 -15.52
N ALA A 86 -9.47 20.42 -14.52
CA ALA A 86 -10.53 21.39 -14.73
C ALA A 86 -10.07 22.59 -15.58
N VAL A 87 -8.85 23.09 -15.36
CA VAL A 87 -8.25 24.18 -16.17
C VAL A 87 -8.05 23.73 -17.62
N ILE A 88 -7.50 22.54 -17.83
CA ILE A 88 -7.29 21.98 -19.18
C ILE A 88 -8.63 21.79 -19.90
N GLY A 89 -9.63 21.20 -19.23
CA GLY A 89 -10.97 21.00 -19.78
C GLY A 89 -11.66 22.33 -20.14
N GLY A 90 -11.56 23.34 -19.27
CA GLY A 90 -12.08 24.68 -19.54
C GLY A 90 -11.39 25.34 -20.75
N MET A 91 -10.06 25.22 -20.85
CA MET A 91 -9.30 25.78 -21.97
C MET A 91 -9.65 25.10 -23.30
N ILE A 92 -9.85 23.78 -23.31
CA ILE A 92 -10.33 23.04 -24.50
C ILE A 92 -11.74 23.49 -24.89
N ALA A 93 -12.66 23.63 -23.92
CA ALA A 93 -14.02 24.08 -24.20
C ALA A 93 -14.07 25.51 -24.77
N VAL A 94 -13.27 26.43 -24.21
CA VAL A 94 -13.15 27.81 -24.72
C VAL A 94 -12.53 27.83 -26.11
N SER A 95 -11.49 27.02 -26.36
CA SER A 95 -10.88 26.90 -27.68
C SER A 95 -11.85 26.34 -28.72
N ALA A 96 -12.62 25.31 -28.38
CA ALA A 96 -13.64 24.74 -29.25
C ALA A 96 -14.78 25.73 -29.52
N LEU A 97 -15.19 26.52 -28.53
CA LEU A 97 -16.20 27.57 -28.69
C LEU A 97 -15.69 28.71 -29.59
N ALA A 98 -14.44 29.14 -29.40
CA ALA A 98 -13.79 30.13 -30.25
C ALA A 98 -13.64 29.60 -31.70
N ALA A 99 -13.23 28.35 -31.87
CA ALA A 99 -13.17 27.71 -33.18
C ALA A 99 -14.56 27.64 -33.83
N TRP A 100 -15.61 27.29 -33.08
CA TRP A 100 -16.97 27.27 -33.60
C TRP A 100 -17.46 28.65 -34.05
N LEU A 101 -17.15 29.70 -33.28
CA LEU A 101 -17.47 31.09 -33.64
C LEU A 101 -16.67 31.58 -34.86
N GLN A 102 -15.41 31.14 -35.00
CA GLN A 102 -14.54 31.57 -36.08
C GLN A 102 -14.79 30.80 -37.39
N TYR A 103 -15.09 29.49 -37.32
CA TYR A 103 -15.46 28.66 -38.46
C TYR A 103 -16.92 28.83 -38.90
N GLY A 104 -17.83 29.25 -38.01
CA GLY A 104 -19.22 29.57 -38.34
C GLY A 104 -19.42 30.88 -39.11
N ARG A 105 -18.35 31.65 -39.35
CA ARG A 105 -18.36 32.95 -40.06
C ARG A 105 -17.82 32.85 -41.50
N VAL A 106 -17.40 31.66 -41.94
CA VAL A 106 -16.79 31.42 -43.27
C VAL A 106 -17.75 30.68 -44.22
N PHE A 107 -19.01 30.47 -43.82
CA PHE A 107 -20.11 30.11 -44.73
C PHE A 107 -21.17 31.21 -44.73
#